data_AF-A0A947P486-F1
#
_entry.id   AF-A0A947P486-F1
#
_cell.length_a   1.000
_cell.length_b   1.000
_cell.length_c   1.000
_cell.angle_alpha   90.00
_cell.angle_beta   90.00
_cell.angle_gamma   90.00
#
_symmetry.space_group_name_H-M   'P 1'
#
loop_
_entity.id
_entity.type
_entity.pdbx_description
1 polymer ?
#
loop_
_entity_poly.entity_id
_entity_poly.type
_entity_poly.pdbx_seq_one_letter_code
_entity_poly.pdbx_strand_id
1 'polypeptide(L)'
;MKKPMIPVIDHPWKVSVSDARKIQNQLKSQLLHVSLTEMPGIIAAVDVSYTRWDHMGYAVLGIYRVEYDNEVHGIRLQELLIETYTGTVEFP
;
A
#
# COMPACT_ATOMS: atom_id res chain seq x y z
N MET A 1 16.01 -8.94 -13.89
CA MET A 1 15.20 -9.38 -12.73
C MET A 1 14.77 -8.14 -11.96
N LYS A 2 13.47 -7.90 -11.77
CA LYS A 2 12.99 -6.81 -10.90
C LYS A 2 13.35 -7.17 -9.46
N LYS A 3 14.01 -6.28 -8.71
CA LYS A 3 14.26 -6.50 -7.27
C LYS A 3 12.91 -6.47 -6.55
N PRO A 4 12.59 -7.45 -5.69
CA PRO A 4 11.37 -7.39 -4.88
C PRO A 4 11.43 -6.19 -3.94
N MET A 5 10.32 -5.45 -3.81
CA MET A 5 10.18 -4.43 -2.77
C MET A 5 10.04 -5.15 -1.42
N ILE A 6 11.00 -4.94 -0.54
CA ILE A 6 11.02 -5.54 0.79
C ILE A 6 10.28 -4.60 1.75
N PRO A 7 9.34 -5.10 2.58
CA PRO A 7 8.72 -4.30 3.63
C PRO A 7 9.78 -3.66 4.53
N VAL A 8 9.62 -2.38 4.85
CA VAL A 8 10.56 -1.66 5.72
C VAL A 8 10.44 -2.13 7.18
N ILE A 9 9.27 -2.63 7.56
CA ILE A 9 8.98 -3.12 8.91
C ILE A 9 8.72 -4.62 8.83
N ASP A 10 9.55 -5.40 9.52
CA ASP A 10 9.36 -6.84 9.68
C ASP A 10 8.67 -7.12 11.02
N HIS A 11 7.52 -7.78 10.97
CA HIS A 11 6.79 -8.23 12.15
C HIS A 11 5.98 -9.50 11.83
N PRO A 12 5.66 -10.34 12.83
CA PRO A 12 4.84 -11.53 12.59
C PRO A 12 3.40 -11.13 12.22
N TRP A 13 2.86 -11.78 11.18
CA TRP A 13 1.49 -11.56 10.69
C TRP A 13 0.45 -12.50 11.31
N LYS A 14 0.83 -13.77 11.55
CA LYS A 14 -0.04 -14.77 12.19
C LYS A 14 0.04 -14.64 13.72
N VAL A 15 -0.69 -13.68 14.28
CA VAL A 15 -0.70 -13.38 15.72
C VAL A 15 -2.12 -13.25 16.27
N SER A 16 -2.27 -13.38 17.59
CA SER A 16 -3.55 -13.12 18.26
C SER A 16 -3.95 -11.64 18.17
N VAL A 17 -5.24 -11.33 18.32
CA VAL A 17 -5.73 -9.93 18.39
C VAL A 17 -5.04 -9.15 19.52
N SER A 18 -4.76 -9.80 20.65
CA SER A 18 -4.08 -9.18 21.79
C SER A 18 -2.64 -8.78 21.42
N ASP A 19 -1.92 -9.66 20.73
CA ASP A 19 -0.54 -9.38 20.32
C ASP A 19 -0.48 -8.37 19.17
N ALA A 20 -1.44 -8.41 18.24
CA ALA A 20 -1.58 -7.39 17.21
C ALA A 20 -1.68 -5.97 17.81
N ARG A 21 -2.44 -5.79 18.90
CA ARG A 21 -2.52 -4.50 19.61
C ARG A 21 -1.19 -4.09 20.25
N LYS A 22 -0.42 -5.04 20.79
CA LYS A 22 0.91 -4.75 21.35
C LYS A 22 1.86 -4.27 20.26
N ILE A 23 1.89 -4.97 19.12
CA ILE A 23 2.70 -4.59 17.95
C ILE A 23 2.32 -3.18 17.48
N GLN A 24 1.02 -2.90 17.33
CA GLN A 24 0.54 -1.56 16.95
C GLN A 24 1.03 -0.47 17.91
N ASN A 25 0.95 -0.70 19.22
CA ASN A 25 1.41 0.25 20.23
C ASN A 25 2.94 0.45 20.17
N GLN A 26 3.71 -0.60 19.90
CA GLN A 26 5.15 -0.52 19.71
C GLN A 26 5.54 0.26 18.46
N LEU A 27 4.81 0.07 17.34
CA LEU A 27 5.09 0.76 16.08
C LEU A 27 4.60 2.21 16.07
N LYS A 28 3.58 2.55 16.87
CA LYS A 28 3.01 3.89 16.95
C LYS A 28 4.06 4.98 17.26
N SER A 29 5.06 4.68 18.08
CA SER A 29 6.13 5.63 18.44
C SER A 29 7.05 5.97 17.26
N GLN A 30 6.99 5.22 16.16
CA GLN A 30 7.81 5.42 14.97
C GLN A 30 7.10 6.25 13.89
N LEU A 31 5.87 6.69 14.13
CA LEU A 31 5.12 7.53 13.19
C LEU A 31 5.75 8.92 13.08
N LEU A 32 6.12 9.29 11.85
CA LEU A 32 6.62 10.62 11.52
C LEU A 32 5.50 11.44 10.90
N HIS A 33 5.04 12.48 11.60
CA HIS A 33 4.04 13.42 11.11
C HIS A 33 4.75 14.64 10.51
N VAL A 34 5.19 14.50 9.26
CA VAL A 34 5.85 15.56 8.50
C VAL A 34 5.08 15.85 7.22
N SER A 35 4.89 17.14 6.91
CA SER A 35 4.31 17.55 5.64
C SER A 35 5.31 17.35 4.51
N LEU A 36 4.83 16.87 3.37
CA LEU A 36 5.62 16.87 2.13
C LEU A 36 5.62 18.30 1.59
N THR A 37 6.82 18.87 1.40
CA THR A 37 7.01 20.24 0.90
C THR A 37 7.02 20.32 -0.62
N GLU A 38 7.23 19.18 -1.29
CA GLU A 38 7.33 19.07 -2.74
C GLU A 38 6.30 18.10 -3.27
N MET A 39 5.87 18.32 -4.52
CA MET A 39 4.97 17.41 -5.21
C MET A 39 5.71 16.11 -5.53
N PRO A 40 5.18 14.94 -5.16
CA PRO A 40 5.84 13.67 -5.47
C PRO A 40 5.82 13.41 -6.98
N GLY A 41 6.95 12.98 -7.55
CA GLY A 41 7.02 12.61 -8.97
C GLY A 41 6.37 11.25 -9.28
N ILE A 42 6.17 10.41 -8.26
CA ILE A 42 5.54 9.08 -8.36
C ILE A 42 4.55 8.91 -7.22
N ILE A 43 3.37 8.37 -7.53
CA ILE A 43 2.36 7.99 -6.54
C ILE A 43 2.09 6.50 -6.69
N ALA A 44 1.96 5.81 -5.56
CA ALA A 44 1.46 4.44 -5.49
C ALA A 44 0.02 4.47 -4.93
N ALA A 45 -0.89 3.76 -5.57
CA ALA A 45 -2.24 3.49 -5.09
C ALA A 45 -2.40 2.00 -4.85
N VAL A 46 -2.95 1.63 -3.70
CA VAL A 46 -3.16 0.23 -3.31
C VAL A 46 -4.61 0.05 -2.92
N ASP A 47 -5.23 -1.02 -3.42
CA ASP A 47 -6.57 -1.42 -3.02
C ASP A 47 -6.63 -2.92 -2.75
N VAL A 48 -7.47 -3.32 -1.80
CA VAL A 48 -7.71 -4.71 -1.44
C VAL A 48 -9.20 -4.97 -1.32
N SER A 49 -9.65 -6.08 -1.90
CA SER A 49 -11.02 -6.56 -1.72
C SER A 49 -10.99 -8.04 -1.37
N TYR A 50 -12.00 -8.51 -0.66
CA TYR A 50 -12.11 -9.91 -0.31
C TYR A 50 -13.56 -10.35 -0.24
N THR A 51 -13.77 -11.63 -0.52
CA THR A 51 -15.07 -12.28 -0.56
C THR A 51 -15.13 -13.36 0.52
N ARG A 52 -16.15 -13.31 1.37
CA ARG A 52 -16.29 -14.22 2.53
C ARG A 52 -16.71 -15.64 2.14
N TRP A 53 -17.35 -15.80 0.98
CA TRP A 53 -17.98 -17.05 0.57
C TRP A 53 -17.00 -18.06 -0.05
N ASP A 54 -15.97 -17.57 -0.73
CA ASP A 54 -14.92 -18.35 -1.40
C ASP A 54 -13.54 -18.16 -0.75
N HIS A 55 -13.44 -17.36 0.31
CA HIS A 55 -12.19 -17.03 1.00
C HIS A 55 -11.12 -16.42 0.09
N MET A 56 -11.53 -15.73 -0.98
CA MET A 56 -10.62 -15.10 -1.92
C MET A 56 -10.34 -13.65 -1.55
N GLY A 57 -9.07 -13.29 -1.58
CA GLY A 57 -8.58 -11.92 -1.51
C GLY A 57 -8.00 -11.49 -2.84
N TYR A 58 -8.20 -10.21 -3.15
CA TYR A 58 -7.68 -9.51 -4.32
C TYR A 58 -6.92 -8.29 -3.82
N ALA A 59 -5.75 -8.05 -4.38
CA ALA A 59 -4.96 -6.86 -4.13
C ALA A 59 -4.48 -6.25 -5.45
N VAL A 60 -4.51 -4.94 -5.54
CA VAL A 60 -4.03 -4.17 -6.70
C VAL A 60 -3.03 -3.14 -6.22
N LEU A 61 -1.88 -3.05 -6.90
CA LEU A 61 -0.89 -1.99 -6.76
C LEU A 61 -0.81 -1.24 -8.09
N GLY A 62 -1.16 0.03 -8.10
CA GLY A 62 -0.93 0.94 -9.22
C GLY A 62 0.20 1.93 -8.91
N ILE A 63 1.16 2.07 -9.81
CA ILE A 63 2.22 3.07 -9.75
C ILE A 63 2.01 4.06 -10.90
N TYR A 64 1.97 5.34 -10.57
CA TYR A 64 1.71 6.42 -11.51
C TYR A 64 2.81 7.47 -11.42
N ARG A 65 3.22 8.01 -12.57
CA ARG A 65 4.01 9.23 -12.66
C ARG A 65 3.08 10.43 -12.58
N VAL A 66 3.48 11.41 -11.80
CA VAL A 66 2.79 12.71 -11.71
C VAL A 66 3.37 13.64 -12.77
N GLU A 67 2.53 14.09 -13.67
CA GLU A 67 2.87 15.06 -14.72
C GLU A 67 2.10 16.35 -14.48
N TYR A 68 2.78 17.49 -14.61
CA TYR A 68 2.12 18.79 -14.49
C TYR A 68 1.49 19.15 -15.83
N ASP A 69 0.18 19.43 -15.81
CA ASP A 69 -0.57 19.84 -16.99
C ASP A 69 -0.61 21.38 -17.06
N ASN A 70 0.24 21.94 -17.93
CA ASN A 70 0.36 23.38 -18.15
C ASN A 70 -0.86 23.99 -18.85
N GLU A 71 -1.74 23.18 -19.48
CA GLU A 71 -2.92 23.69 -20.20
C GLU A 71 -4.11 23.86 -19.25
N VAL A 72 -4.26 22.94 -18.30
CA VAL A 72 -5.40 22.92 -17.36
C VAL A 72 -5.02 23.41 -15.95
N HIS A 73 -3.74 23.76 -15.72
CA HIS A 73 -3.19 24.02 -14.38
C HIS A 73 -3.47 22.85 -13.41
N GLY A 74 -3.40 21.62 -13.93
CA GLY A 74 -3.82 20.41 -13.25
C GLY A 74 -2.69 19.40 -13.06
N ILE A 75 -3.01 18.29 -12.39
CA ILE A 75 -2.14 17.12 -12.30
C ILE A 75 -2.68 16.06 -13.24
N ARG A 76 -1.83 15.55 -14.11
CA ARG A 76 -2.09 14.35 -14.90
C ARG A 76 -1.32 13.17 -14.31
N LEU A 77 -1.95 12.00 -14.28
CA LEU A 77 -1.32 10.76 -13.85
C LEU A 77 -1.07 9.88 -15.07
N GLN A 78 0.20 9.51 -15.28
CA GLN A 78 0.59 8.50 -16.27
C GLN A 78 0.79 7.16 -15.55
N GLU A 79 0.04 6.14 -15.94
CA GLU A 79 0.23 4.77 -15.44
C GLU A 79 1.62 4.25 -15.83
N LEU A 80 2.38 3.76 -14.84
CA LEU A 80 3.67 3.10 -15.05
C LEU A 80 3.60 1.59 -14.86
N LEU A 81 2.78 1.14 -13.89
CA LEU A 81 2.67 -0.26 -13.51
C LEU A 81 1.34 -0.51 -12.83
N ILE A 82 0.67 -1.59 -13.22
CA ILE A 82 -0.42 -2.20 -12.45
C ILE A 82 -0.02 -3.64 -12.14
N GLU A 83 0.09 -3.97 -10.86
CA GLU A 83 0.27 -5.34 -10.38
C GLU A 83 -0.99 -5.79 -9.66
N THR A 84 -1.40 -7.03 -9.93
CA THR A 84 -2.54 -7.65 -9.27
C THR A 84 -2.07 -8.93 -8.59
N TYR A 85 -2.63 -9.19 -7.42
CA TYR A 85 -2.40 -10.41 -6.68
C TYR A 85 -3.73 -10.96 -6.22
N THR A 86 -3.87 -12.28 -6.31
CA THR A 86 -5.01 -13.00 -5.75
C THR A 86 -4.49 -14.13 -4.88
N GLY A 87 -5.22 -14.42 -3.80
CA GLY A 87 -4.84 -15.49 -2.90
C GLY A 87 -5.95 -15.81 -1.91
N THR A 88 -5.84 -16.98 -1.29
CA THR A 88 -6.75 -17.38 -0.22
C THR A 88 -6.45 -16.60 1.06
N VAL A 89 -7.49 -16.13 1.73
CA VAL A 89 -7.41 -15.37 2.97
C VAL A 89 -8.05 -16.16 4.11
N GLU A 90 -7.27 -16.36 5.18
CA GLU A 90 -7.79 -16.88 6.45
C GLU A 90 -8.51 -15.73 7.17
N PHE A 91 -9.84 -15.85 7.33
CA PHE A 91 -10.59 -14.90 8.15
C PHE A 91 -10.46 -15.25 9.64
N PRO A 92 -10.24 -14.26 10.52
CA PRO A 92 -10.28 -14.45 11.98
C PRO A 92 -11.69 -14.76 12.50
#